data_AF-A0A1G9I9S4-F1
#
_entry.id   AF-A0A1G9I9S4-F1
#
_cell.length_a   1.000
_cell.length_b   1.000
_cell.length_c   1.000
_cell.angle_alpha   90.00
_cell.angle_beta   90.00
_cell.angle_gamma   90.00
#
_symmetry.space_group_name_H-M   'P 1'
#
loop_
_entity.id
_entity.type
_entity.pdbx_description
1 polymer ?
#
loop_
_entity_poly.entity_id
_entity_poly.type
_entity_poly.pdbx_seq_one_letter_code
_entity_poly.pdbx_strand_id
1 'polypeptide(L)'
;MDDRSGVGFDKDMTTAPNTLARPVRHPLRTGVLLLATVTTGMTAGVYTDWSNTIMPGLGDVDDRTFVTAFQALDAAIMNPLFLGVEFTGSLLLIALALVLHLRSGRRATLVWLSVALAAYLVSVVITMGVNEPLNQQLRSITELDTDADYTAARAILDEARWAAWNTVRAFATLTAFASLAWTLVTHQRR
;
A
#
# COMPACT_ATOMS: atom_id res chain seq x y z
N MET A 1 43.75 71.25 36.31
CA MET A 1 43.92 70.07 37.21
C MET A 1 42.52 69.57 37.49
N ASP A 2 42.03 68.48 36.93
CA ASP A 2 42.68 67.40 36.20
C ASP A 2 41.72 66.83 35.15
N ASP A 3 42.30 66.47 34.01
CA ASP A 3 41.76 65.74 32.88
C ASP A 3 41.89 64.24 33.17
N ARG A 4 40.91 63.43 32.75
CA ARG A 4 41.17 62.07 32.25
C ARG A 4 39.93 61.47 31.59
N SER A 5 39.88 61.75 30.31
CA SER A 5 39.43 60.82 29.27
C SER A 5 40.05 59.41 29.38
N GLY A 6 39.25 58.39 29.04
CA GLY A 6 39.63 57.00 28.81
C GLY A 6 38.38 56.20 28.43
N VAL A 7 38.00 56.09 27.15
CA VAL A 7 38.49 55.18 26.10
C VAL A 7 38.48 53.72 26.55
N GLY A 8 37.60 52.89 25.96
CA GLY A 8 37.63 51.45 26.17
C GLY A 8 36.55 50.62 25.49
N PHE A 9 36.70 50.41 24.18
CA PHE A 9 36.35 49.19 23.45
C PHE A 9 34.88 48.74 23.34
N ASP A 10 34.33 49.00 22.15
CA ASP A 10 33.47 48.07 21.42
C ASP A 10 34.17 46.70 21.32
N LYS A 11 33.62 45.66 21.97
CA LYS A 11 34.03 44.26 21.78
C LYS A 11 32.93 43.33 22.29
N ASP A 12 32.61 42.37 21.43
CA ASP A 12 31.77 41.21 21.65
C ASP A 12 30.27 41.42 21.50
N MET A 13 29.92 41.80 20.27
CA MET A 13 28.98 41.03 19.45
C MET A 13 29.31 39.53 19.52
N THR A 14 28.97 38.88 20.64
CA THR A 14 28.99 37.42 20.78
C THR A 14 27.76 36.89 20.05
N THR A 15 27.93 36.78 18.74
CA THR A 15 27.51 35.66 17.91
C THR A 15 26.68 34.62 18.67
N ALA A 16 25.37 34.64 18.47
CA ALA A 16 24.59 33.44 18.62
C ALA A 16 25.01 32.45 17.52
N PRO A 17 25.48 31.24 17.83
CA PRO A 17 25.18 30.11 16.99
C PRO A 17 23.91 29.50 17.57
N ASN A 18 22.76 30.03 17.15
CA ASN A 18 21.56 29.20 17.15
C ASN A 18 21.73 28.23 15.97
N THR A 19 22.66 27.28 16.13
CA THR A 19 22.75 26.08 15.31
C THR A 19 21.53 25.27 15.69
N LEU A 20 20.39 25.65 15.11
CA LEU A 20 19.28 24.75 14.85
C LEU A 20 19.91 23.58 14.09
N ALA A 21 20.35 22.56 14.84
CA ALA A 21 20.81 21.31 14.28
C ALA A 21 19.69 20.86 13.35
N ARG A 22 19.90 20.97 12.04
CA ARG A 22 18.93 20.49 11.06
C ARG A 22 18.67 19.04 11.44
N PRO A 23 17.41 18.63 11.68
CA PRO A 23 17.12 17.25 12.05
C PRO A 23 17.78 16.36 11.01
N VAL A 24 18.64 15.44 11.46
CA VAL A 24 19.33 14.49 10.60
C VAL A 24 18.26 13.69 9.88
N ARG A 25 17.98 14.06 8.63
CA ARG A 25 17.04 13.31 7.79
C ARG A 25 17.68 11.94 7.58
N HIS A 26 16.92 10.88 7.83
CA HIS A 26 17.32 9.53 7.47
C HIS A 26 16.74 9.24 6.07
N PRO A 27 17.43 9.63 4.97
CA PRO A 27 16.85 9.58 3.62
C PRO A 27 16.39 8.17 3.25
N LEU A 28 17.07 7.14 3.76
CA LEU A 28 16.67 5.75 3.59
C LEU A 28 15.32 5.44 4.26
N ARG A 29 15.09 5.88 5.50
CA ARG A 29 13.81 5.65 6.21
C ARG A 29 12.66 6.34 5.49
N THR A 30 12.85 7.60 5.10
CA THR A 30 11.85 8.37 4.36
C THR A 30 11.59 7.75 2.99
N GLY A 31 12.63 7.35 2.26
CA GLY A 31 12.53 6.73 0.94
C GLY A 31 11.76 5.41 0.98
N VAL A 32 12.08 4.53 1.93
CA VAL A 32 11.37 3.25 2.11
C VAL A 32 9.90 3.49 2.48
N LEU A 33 9.61 4.41 3.40
CA LEU A 33 8.22 4.76 3.76
C LEU A 33 7.44 5.30 2.56
N LEU A 34 8.06 6.15 1.73
CA LEU A 34 7.42 6.71 0.54
C LEU A 34 7.11 5.60 -0.47
N LEU A 35 8.08 4.74 -0.76
CA LEU A 35 7.90 3.62 -1.68
C LEU A 35 6.84 2.63 -1.17
N ALA A 36 6.86 2.30 0.13
CA ALA A 36 5.83 1.47 0.76
C ALA A 36 4.44 2.09 0.59
N THR A 37 4.31 3.40 0.79
CA THR A 37 3.04 4.12 0.68
C THR A 37 2.52 4.10 -0.75
N VAL A 38 3.38 4.39 -1.74
CA VAL A 38 2.99 4.42 -3.16
C VAL A 38 2.54 3.03 -3.63
N THR A 39 3.36 2.00 -3.40
CA THR A 39 3.06 0.62 -3.82
C THR A 39 1.80 0.06 -3.13
N THR A 40 1.61 0.36 -1.84
CA THR A 40 0.40 -0.05 -1.11
C THR A 40 -0.83 0.69 -1.62
N GLY A 41 -0.70 1.98 -1.95
CA GLY A 41 -1.78 2.78 -2.53
C GLY A 41 -2.21 2.27 -3.91
N MET A 42 -1.26 1.88 -4.76
CA MET A 42 -1.55 1.22 -6.05
C MET A 42 -2.34 -0.07 -5.85
N THR A 43 -1.87 -0.94 -4.95
CA THR A 43 -2.56 -2.21 -4.61
C THR A 43 -3.98 -1.96 -4.10
N ALA A 44 -4.15 -0.97 -3.21
CA ALA A 44 -5.46 -0.60 -2.69
C ALA A 44 -6.40 -0.07 -3.78
N GLY A 45 -5.87 0.71 -4.73
CA GLY A 45 -6.60 1.16 -5.91
C GLY A 45 -7.12 -0.01 -6.74
N VAL A 46 -6.25 -0.96 -7.08
CA VAL A 46 -6.62 -2.17 -7.82
C VAL A 46 -7.77 -2.92 -7.12
N TYR A 47 -7.63 -3.25 -5.84
CA TYR A 47 -8.70 -3.97 -5.13
C TYR A 47 -10.00 -3.19 -5.04
N THR A 48 -9.91 -1.87 -4.87
CA THR A 48 -11.09 -1.01 -4.83
C THR A 48 -11.81 -1.00 -6.18
N ASP A 49 -11.08 -0.81 -7.28
CA ASP A 49 -11.66 -0.78 -8.63
C ASP A 49 -12.30 -2.12 -9.02
N TRP A 50 -11.68 -3.24 -8.62
CA TRP A 50 -12.26 -4.55 -8.89
C TRP A 50 -13.66 -4.74 -8.26
N SER A 51 -13.85 -4.28 -7.01
CA SER A 51 -15.17 -4.34 -6.37
C SER A 51 -16.11 -3.23 -6.84
N ASN A 52 -15.59 -2.04 -7.15
CA ASN A 52 -16.39 -0.85 -7.39
C ASN A 52 -16.84 -0.72 -8.86
N THR A 53 -16.05 -1.19 -9.82
CA THR A 53 -16.31 -1.00 -11.25
C THR A 53 -16.25 -2.30 -12.05
N ILE A 54 -15.19 -3.10 -11.90
CA ILE A 54 -14.95 -4.26 -12.78
C ILE A 54 -15.98 -5.35 -12.54
N MET A 55 -16.13 -5.86 -11.31
CA MET A 55 -17.09 -6.93 -11.04
C MET A 55 -18.55 -6.49 -11.29
N PRO A 56 -19.00 -5.29 -10.87
CA PRO A 56 -20.33 -4.82 -11.24
C PRO A 56 -20.53 -4.73 -12.76
N GLY A 57 -19.56 -4.16 -13.48
CA GLY A 57 -19.65 -4.02 -14.94
C GLY A 57 -19.62 -5.36 -15.69
N LEU A 58 -18.84 -6.33 -15.20
CA LEU A 58 -18.88 -7.72 -15.70
C LEU A 58 -20.23 -8.37 -15.34
N GLY A 59 -20.77 -8.10 -14.16
CA GLY A 59 -22.06 -8.59 -13.70
C GLY A 59 -23.20 -8.31 -14.70
N ASP A 60 -23.16 -7.15 -15.35
CA ASP A 60 -24.20 -6.67 -16.27
C ASP A 60 -24.09 -7.23 -17.71
N VAL A 61 -23.06 -8.00 -18.05
CA VAL A 61 -22.92 -8.63 -19.38
C VAL A 61 -23.34 -10.11 -19.38
N ASP A 62 -23.52 -10.66 -20.58
CA ASP A 62 -23.82 -12.09 -20.77
C ASP A 62 -22.69 -13.00 -20.30
N ASP A 63 -23.00 -14.28 -20.05
CA ASP A 63 -22.07 -15.24 -19.45
C ASP A 63 -20.81 -15.49 -20.28
N ARG A 64 -20.94 -15.46 -21.62
CA ARG A 64 -19.80 -15.64 -22.51
C ARG A 64 -18.86 -14.46 -22.38
N THR A 65 -19.38 -13.25 -22.49
CA THR A 65 -18.59 -12.03 -22.32
C THR A 65 -17.96 -11.97 -20.92
N PHE A 66 -18.70 -12.32 -19.86
CA PHE A 66 -18.21 -12.37 -18.49
C PHE A 66 -16.97 -13.27 -18.38
N VAL A 67 -17.11 -14.55 -18.74
CA VAL A 67 -16.08 -15.56 -18.51
C VAL A 67 -14.84 -15.25 -19.34
N THR A 68 -15.01 -14.91 -20.62
CA THR A 68 -13.89 -14.55 -21.49
C THR A 68 -13.15 -13.31 -20.97
N ALA A 69 -13.88 -12.26 -20.57
CA ALA A 69 -13.26 -11.05 -20.05
C ALA A 69 -12.57 -11.28 -18.70
N PHE A 70 -13.22 -12.00 -17.77
CA PHE A 70 -12.65 -12.29 -16.46
C PHE A 70 -11.35 -13.11 -16.59
N GLN A 71 -11.35 -14.19 -17.39
CA GLN A 71 -10.13 -14.99 -17.63
C GLN A 71 -9.01 -14.16 -18.24
N ALA A 72 -9.32 -13.28 -19.20
CA ALA A 72 -8.33 -12.39 -19.82
C ALA A 72 -7.75 -11.37 -18.82
N LEU A 73 -8.59 -10.75 -18.00
CA LEU A 73 -8.17 -9.82 -16.95
C LEU A 73 -7.33 -10.50 -15.87
N ASP A 74 -7.73 -11.70 -15.44
CA ASP A 74 -7.01 -12.50 -14.45
C ASP A 74 -5.65 -12.99 -14.96
N ALA A 75 -5.55 -13.33 -16.25
CA ALA A 75 -4.26 -13.60 -16.88
C ALA A 75 -3.38 -12.34 -16.97
N ALA A 76 -3.97 -11.18 -17.29
CA ALA A 76 -3.24 -9.93 -17.45
C ALA A 76 -2.66 -9.38 -16.14
N ILE A 77 -3.32 -9.61 -15.00
CA ILE A 77 -2.84 -9.15 -13.69
C ILE A 77 -1.64 -9.97 -13.17
N MET A 78 -1.38 -11.15 -13.75
CA MET A 78 -0.20 -11.98 -13.46
C MET A 78 1.06 -11.45 -14.15
N ASN A 79 1.38 -10.16 -13.95
CA ASN A 79 2.52 -9.47 -14.55
C ASN A 79 3.53 -9.00 -13.49
N PRO A 80 4.80 -8.72 -13.86
CA PRO A 80 5.84 -8.34 -12.91
C PRO A 80 5.58 -7.04 -12.14
N LEU A 81 4.85 -6.09 -12.75
CA LEU A 81 4.52 -4.82 -12.09
C LEU A 81 3.58 -5.09 -10.91
N PHE A 82 2.47 -5.80 -11.14
CA PHE A 82 1.53 -6.11 -10.07
C PHE A 82 2.13 -7.08 -9.04
N LEU A 83 2.63 -8.24 -9.47
CA LEU A 83 3.10 -9.27 -8.53
C LEU A 83 4.37 -8.85 -7.78
N GLY A 84 5.33 -8.25 -8.48
CA GLY A 84 6.64 -7.91 -7.94
C GLY A 84 6.65 -6.55 -7.23
N VAL A 85 6.20 -5.49 -7.91
CA VAL A 85 6.32 -4.12 -7.40
C VAL A 85 5.17 -3.76 -6.47
N GLU A 86 3.93 -4.02 -6.87
CA GLU A 86 2.75 -3.65 -6.08
C GLU A 86 2.53 -4.64 -4.94
N PHE A 87 2.21 -5.90 -5.24
CA PHE A 87 1.76 -6.87 -4.25
C PHE A 87 2.89 -7.31 -3.29
N THR A 88 3.96 -7.90 -3.82
CA THR A 88 5.08 -8.38 -3.00
C THR A 88 5.94 -7.22 -2.50
N GLY A 89 6.18 -6.23 -3.36
CA GLY A 89 6.98 -5.05 -3.04
C GLY A 89 6.40 -4.27 -1.85
N SER A 90 5.08 -4.04 -1.81
CA SER A 90 4.44 -3.39 -0.65
C SER A 90 4.71 -4.15 0.65
N LEU A 91 4.50 -5.47 0.68
CA LEU A 91 4.71 -6.28 1.88
C LEU A 91 6.15 -6.14 2.39
N LEU A 92 7.13 -6.30 1.50
CA LEU A 92 8.55 -6.23 1.85
C LEU A 92 8.96 -4.82 2.29
N LEU A 93 8.45 -3.78 1.63
CA LEU A 93 8.76 -2.39 1.97
C LEU A 93 8.13 -1.98 3.30
N ILE A 94 6.91 -2.42 3.62
CA ILE A 94 6.29 -2.20 4.93
C ILE A 94 7.11 -2.88 6.03
N ALA A 95 7.49 -4.15 5.82
CA ALA A 95 8.32 -4.88 6.77
C ALA A 95 9.69 -4.21 6.97
N LEU A 96 10.35 -3.79 5.89
CA LEU A 96 11.61 -3.07 5.94
C LEU A 96 11.46 -1.72 6.67
N ALA A 97 10.38 -0.97 6.40
CA ALA A 97 10.09 0.27 7.11
C ALA A 97 9.97 0.03 8.62
N LEU A 98 9.25 -1.01 9.04
CA LEU A 98 9.11 -1.37 10.45
C LEU A 98 10.47 -1.69 11.09
N VAL A 99 11.28 -2.54 10.46
CA VAL A 99 12.61 -2.93 10.94
C VAL A 99 13.53 -1.71 11.10
N LEU A 100 13.57 -0.81 10.10
CA LEU A 100 14.39 0.40 10.14
C LEU A 100 14.01 1.38 11.28
N HIS A 101 12.78 1.27 11.80
CA HIS A 101 12.26 2.12 12.87
C HIS A 101 12.30 1.48 14.27
N LEU A 102 12.66 0.19 14.42
CA LEU A 102 12.68 -0.50 15.73
C LEU A 102 13.52 0.22 16.79
N ARG A 103 14.67 0.78 16.38
CA ARG A 103 15.59 1.51 17.28
C ARG A 103 15.42 3.02 17.26
N SER A 104 14.31 3.52 16.72
CA SER A 104 14.06 4.97 16.63
C SER A 104 13.58 5.60 17.95
N GLY A 105 13.16 4.79 18.93
CA GLY A 105 12.50 5.28 20.15
C GLY A 105 11.08 5.82 19.92
N ARG A 106 10.57 5.78 18.68
CA ARG A 106 9.27 6.36 18.31
C ARG A 106 8.16 5.32 18.37
N ARG A 107 7.62 5.09 19.57
CA ARG A 107 6.55 4.09 19.81
C ARG A 107 5.34 4.26 18.87
N ALA A 108 4.91 5.50 18.64
CA ALA A 108 3.76 5.77 17.75
C ALA A 108 4.02 5.31 16.30
N THR A 109 5.21 5.57 15.75
CA THR A 109 5.61 5.11 14.41
C THR A 109 5.56 3.59 14.32
N LEU A 110 6.05 2.89 15.35
CA LEU A 110 6.04 1.43 15.39
C LEU A 110 4.63 0.86 15.42
N VAL A 111 3.70 1.49 16.15
CA VAL A 111 2.29 1.07 16.19
C VAL A 111 1.68 1.18 14.80
N TRP A 112 1.79 2.32 14.13
CA TRP A 112 1.20 2.50 12.80
C TRP A 112 1.82 1.61 11.72
N LEU A 113 3.13 1.36 11.78
CA LEU A 113 3.78 0.41 10.87
C LEU A 113 3.38 -1.04 11.15
N SER A 114 3.13 -1.39 12.42
CA SER A 114 2.62 -2.72 12.78
C SER A 114 1.19 -2.91 12.29
N VAL A 115 0.33 -1.90 12.44
CA VAL A 115 -1.04 -1.89 11.89
C VAL A 115 -1.00 -2.03 10.38
N ALA A 116 -0.13 -1.28 9.69
CA ALA A 116 0.02 -1.36 8.24
C ALA A 116 0.42 -2.77 7.80
N LEU A 117 1.42 -3.38 8.46
CA LEU A 117 1.88 -4.72 8.12
C LEU A 117 0.79 -5.78 8.38
N ALA A 118 0.12 -5.71 9.53
CA ALA A 118 -0.95 -6.65 9.87
C ALA A 118 -2.13 -6.56 8.89
N ALA A 119 -2.58 -5.34 8.57
CA ALA A 119 -3.66 -5.13 7.62
C ALA A 119 -3.28 -5.60 6.21
N TYR A 120 -2.04 -5.36 5.77
CA TYR A 120 -1.59 -5.85 4.47
C TYR A 120 -1.51 -7.39 4.44
N LEU A 121 -1.04 -8.03 5.52
CA LEU A 121 -1.01 -9.49 5.64
C LEU A 121 -2.42 -10.12 5.58
N VAL A 122 -3.44 -9.47 6.15
CA VAL A 122 -4.84 -9.90 5.98
C VAL A 122 -5.22 -9.97 4.51
N SER A 123 -4.86 -8.95 3.73
CA SER A 123 -5.11 -8.95 2.28
C SER A 123 -4.37 -10.08 1.56
N VAL A 124 -3.11 -10.36 1.94
CA VAL A 124 -2.33 -11.48 1.38
C VAL A 124 -3.00 -12.82 1.68
N VAL A 125 -3.44 -13.04 2.93
CA VAL A 125 -4.12 -14.28 3.33
C VAL A 125 -5.42 -14.47 2.56
N ILE A 126 -6.23 -13.42 2.39
CA ILE A 126 -7.47 -13.50 1.61
C ILE A 126 -7.18 -13.75 0.13
N THR A 127 -6.15 -13.09 -0.41
CA THR A 127 -5.72 -13.30 -1.80
C THR A 127 -5.42 -14.77 -2.05
N MET A 128 -4.56 -15.38 -1.22
CA MET A 128 -4.11 -16.77 -1.41
C MET A 128 -5.17 -17.80 -0.97
N GLY A 129 -6.01 -17.47 0.01
CA GLY A 129 -6.97 -18.40 0.60
C GLY A 129 -8.37 -18.37 -0.03
N VAL A 130 -8.72 -17.31 -0.76
CA VAL A 130 -10.07 -17.12 -1.32
C VAL A 130 -10.02 -16.72 -2.79
N ASN A 131 -9.50 -15.53 -3.11
CA ASN A 131 -9.63 -14.98 -4.46
C ASN A 131 -8.82 -15.78 -5.49
N GLU A 132 -7.56 -16.09 -5.21
CA GLU A 132 -6.71 -16.87 -6.12
C GLU A 132 -7.25 -18.29 -6.38
N PRO A 133 -7.71 -19.06 -5.36
CA PRO A 133 -8.39 -20.33 -5.60
C PRO A 133 -9.65 -20.25 -6.47
N LEU A 134 -10.48 -19.21 -6.31
CA LEU A 134 -11.67 -19.01 -7.14
C LEU A 134 -11.27 -18.65 -8.58
N ASN A 135 -10.29 -17.76 -8.75
CA ASN A 135 -9.75 -17.40 -10.05
C ASN A 135 -9.13 -18.60 -10.76
N GLN A 136 -8.42 -19.46 -10.03
CA GLN A 136 -7.80 -20.67 -10.57
C GLN A 136 -8.85 -21.67 -11.08
N GLN A 137 -9.96 -21.85 -10.35
CA GLN A 137 -11.04 -22.72 -10.80
C GLN A 137 -11.60 -22.26 -12.14
N LEU A 138 -11.96 -20.98 -12.27
CA LEU A 138 -12.48 -20.45 -13.53
C LEU A 138 -11.43 -20.45 -14.65
N ARG A 139 -10.18 -20.08 -14.37
CA ARG A 139 -9.07 -20.13 -15.35
C ARG A 139 -8.81 -21.52 -15.91
N SER A 140 -9.02 -22.57 -15.12
CA SER A 140 -8.72 -23.95 -15.53
C SER A 140 -9.70 -24.51 -16.56
N ILE A 141 -10.81 -23.82 -16.81
CA ILE A 141 -11.83 -24.23 -17.77
C ILE A 141 -11.45 -23.68 -19.15
N THR A 142 -11.06 -24.57 -20.06
CA THR A 142 -10.56 -24.21 -21.40
C THR A 142 -11.44 -24.68 -22.55
N GLU A 143 -12.38 -25.60 -22.30
CA GLU A 143 -13.28 -26.18 -23.30
C GLU A 143 -14.68 -25.60 -23.09
N LEU A 144 -15.02 -24.55 -23.85
CA LEU A 144 -16.29 -23.81 -23.76
C LEU A 144 -16.85 -23.57 -25.17
N ASP A 145 -17.80 -24.41 -25.59
CA ASP A 145 -18.34 -24.39 -26.97
C ASP A 145 -19.79 -23.89 -27.04
N THR A 146 -20.55 -24.09 -25.96
CA THR A 146 -21.98 -23.78 -25.90
C THR A 146 -22.28 -22.73 -24.83
N ASP A 147 -23.41 -22.03 -24.97
CA ASP A 147 -23.83 -21.03 -23.97
C ASP A 147 -24.05 -21.66 -22.58
N ALA A 148 -24.48 -22.93 -22.54
CA ALA A 148 -24.64 -23.67 -21.28
C ALA A 148 -23.30 -23.88 -20.57
N ASP A 149 -22.20 -24.08 -21.31
CA ASP A 149 -20.86 -24.23 -20.73
C ASP A 149 -20.41 -22.92 -20.07
N TYR A 150 -20.66 -21.78 -20.72
CA TYR A 150 -20.35 -20.46 -20.18
C TYR A 150 -21.18 -20.13 -18.92
N THR A 151 -22.48 -20.45 -18.91
CA THR A 151 -23.33 -20.31 -17.72
C THR A 151 -22.79 -21.14 -16.55
N ALA A 152 -22.40 -22.40 -16.81
CA ALA A 152 -21.83 -23.26 -15.78
C ALA A 152 -20.48 -22.74 -15.26
N ALA A 153 -19.61 -22.25 -16.16
CA ALA A 153 -18.32 -21.68 -15.80
C ALA A 153 -18.46 -20.43 -14.94
N ARG A 154 -19.35 -19.50 -15.29
CA ARG A 154 -19.63 -18.29 -14.50
C ARG A 154 -20.09 -18.63 -13.08
N ALA A 155 -20.96 -19.62 -12.94
CA ALA A 155 -21.48 -20.04 -11.65
C ALA A 155 -20.40 -20.58 -10.68
N ILE A 156 -19.29 -21.12 -11.20
CA ILE A 156 -18.18 -21.64 -10.39
C ILE A 156 -17.44 -20.52 -9.63
N LEU A 157 -17.39 -19.30 -10.20
CA LEU A 157 -16.66 -18.19 -9.59
C LEU A 157 -17.25 -17.76 -8.24
N ASP A 158 -18.56 -17.93 -8.05
CA ASP A 158 -19.31 -17.38 -6.92
C ASP A 158 -19.04 -15.86 -6.77
N GLU A 159 -19.58 -15.07 -7.71
CA GLU A 159 -19.32 -13.62 -7.82
C GLU A 159 -19.57 -12.86 -6.50
N ALA A 160 -20.61 -13.24 -5.76
CA ALA A 160 -20.96 -12.62 -4.49
C ALA A 160 -19.87 -12.86 -3.44
N ARG A 161 -19.40 -14.11 -3.30
CA ARG A 161 -18.29 -14.43 -2.40
C ARG A 161 -17.00 -13.77 -2.86
N TRP A 162 -16.71 -13.81 -4.16
CA TRP A 162 -15.51 -13.19 -4.72
C TRP A 162 -15.46 -11.70 -4.40
N ALA A 163 -16.54 -10.97 -4.68
CA ALA A 163 -16.63 -9.52 -4.48
C ALA A 163 -16.64 -9.13 -3.00
N ALA A 164 -17.30 -9.92 -2.14
CA ALA A 164 -17.29 -9.69 -0.69
C ALA A 164 -15.87 -9.75 -0.13
N TRP A 165 -15.11 -10.81 -0.45
CA TRP A 165 -13.74 -10.97 0.02
C TRP A 165 -12.77 -9.98 -0.63
N ASN A 166 -12.98 -9.62 -1.90
CA ASN A 166 -12.21 -8.55 -2.53
C ASN A 166 -12.45 -7.19 -1.86
N THR A 167 -13.68 -6.91 -1.43
CA THR A 167 -14.00 -5.69 -0.68
C THR A 167 -13.28 -5.66 0.68
N VAL A 168 -13.17 -6.79 1.37
CA VAL A 168 -12.36 -6.90 2.60
C VAL A 168 -10.88 -6.63 2.30
N ARG A 169 -10.34 -7.15 1.19
CA ARG A 169 -8.96 -6.85 0.75
C ARG A 169 -8.77 -5.35 0.51
N ALA A 170 -9.71 -4.70 -0.17
CA ALA A 170 -9.68 -3.27 -0.42
C ALA A 170 -9.60 -2.48 0.90
N PHE A 171 -10.50 -2.72 1.85
CA PHE A 171 -10.47 -2.04 3.16
C PHE A 171 -9.19 -2.33 3.96
N ALA A 172 -8.70 -3.57 3.93
CA ALA A 172 -7.45 -3.93 4.60
C ALA A 172 -6.25 -3.18 4.01
N THR A 173 -6.13 -3.12 2.68
CA THR A 173 -5.06 -2.37 2.01
C THR A 173 -5.21 -0.85 2.13
N LEU A 174 -6.43 -0.30 2.15
CA LEU A 174 -6.69 1.11 2.45
C LEU A 174 -6.27 1.46 3.88
N THR A 175 -6.52 0.57 4.84
CA THR A 175 -6.07 0.74 6.24
C THR A 175 -4.54 0.75 6.32
N ALA A 176 -3.87 -0.14 5.56
CA ALA A 176 -2.42 -0.15 5.48
C ALA A 176 -1.88 1.14 4.85
N PHE A 177 -2.46 1.56 3.72
CA PHE A 177 -2.11 2.80 3.03
C PHE A 177 -2.27 4.02 3.94
N ALA A 178 -3.42 4.16 4.61
CA ALA A 178 -3.69 5.27 5.52
C ALA A 178 -2.70 5.30 6.70
N SER A 179 -2.35 4.13 7.25
CA SER A 179 -1.37 4.00 8.33
C SER A 179 0.04 4.41 7.89
N LEU A 180 0.44 4.06 6.66
CA LEU A 180 1.72 4.48 6.07
C LEU A 180 1.75 5.98 5.77
N ALA A 181 0.69 6.52 5.16
CA ALA A 181 0.55 7.94 4.89
C ALA A 181 0.59 8.77 6.18
N TRP A 182 -0.12 8.32 7.23
CA TRP A 182 -0.06 8.94 8.55
C TRP A 182 1.34 8.87 9.16
N THR A 183 2.02 7.74 8.99
CA THR A 183 3.40 7.58 9.41
C THR A 183 4.32 8.58 8.70
N LEU A 184 4.18 8.78 7.39
CA LEU A 184 4.94 9.77 6.63
C LEU A 184 4.72 11.20 7.17
N VAL A 185 3.46 11.59 7.41
CA VAL A 185 3.12 12.93 7.92
C VAL A 185 3.70 13.16 9.32
N THR A 186 3.58 12.18 10.22
CA THR A 186 4.08 12.29 11.59
C THR A 186 5.59 12.13 11.68
N HIS A 187 6.21 11.39 10.75
CA HIS A 187 7.65 11.20 10.66
C HIS A 187 8.39 12.48 10.27
N GLN A 188 7.80 13.35 9.44
CA GLN A 188 8.42 14.60 9.00
C GLN A 188 8.30 15.76 10.01
N ARG A 189 7.29 15.72 10.89
CA ARG A 189 6.97 16.82 11.80
C ARG A 189 7.82 16.84 13.08
N ARG A 190 8.70 15.86 13.32
CA ARG A 190 9.48 15.69 14.56
C ARG A 190 10.78 14.90 14.34
#